data_AF-A0A8H7AHU3-F1
#
_entry.id   AF-A0A8H7AHU3-F1
#
_cell.length_a   1.000
_cell.length_b   1.000
_cell.length_c   1.000
_cell.angle_alpha   90.00
_cell.angle_beta   90.00
_cell.angle_gamma   90.00
#
_symmetry.space_group_name_H-M   'P 1'
#
loop_
_entity.id
_entity.type
_entity.pdbx_description
1 polymer ?
#
loop_
_entity_poly.entity_id
_entity_poly.type
_entity_poly.pdbx_seq_one_letter_code
_entity_poly.pdbx_strand_id
1 'polypeptide(L)'
;MANLFKTRFPLIGNIYRSHDLHHSTSQTPSSTLPGNTSFMVDKIVSMPFFWGERLKQNVSRGPFHSSVQWMKSRLAMAMNDCQNILKIQDDEDEVEEAEATKSLILRLSRYMPKVFPPGSEEGPLAIHHDDISEENIIVCTIHGRITALIDWECVSCLPLWKTCQFPVYLWGRDRLEQPQQELYAKTEDGTANEIFTEHLKEFEKTRLRKLFLARMAQTEPQWIQVFESSSRKADFDLTLEHCDSSLMLKTIKKWLDNIDAGKEYQSLRQLTLE
;
A
#
# COMPACT_ATOMS: atom_id res chain seq x y z
N MET A 1 -7.66 11.81 -7.44
CA MET A 1 -7.31 10.47 -7.95
C MET A 1 -7.56 10.27 -9.44
N ALA A 2 -8.75 10.53 -10.00
CA ALA A 2 -8.99 10.32 -11.45
C ALA A 2 -8.00 11.04 -12.39
N ASN A 3 -7.54 12.25 -12.04
CA ASN A 3 -6.52 12.95 -12.83
C ASN A 3 -5.14 12.28 -12.76
N LEU A 4 -4.71 11.78 -11.60
CA LEU A 4 -3.46 11.01 -11.44
C LEU A 4 -3.52 9.70 -12.22
N PHE A 5 -4.71 9.09 -12.24
CA PHE A 5 -5.01 7.90 -13.03
C PHE A 5 -4.95 8.16 -14.54
N LYS A 6 -4.79 9.38 -15.07
CA LYS A 6 -4.68 9.61 -16.52
C LYS A 6 -3.24 9.68 -17.03
N THR A 7 -2.30 10.04 -16.17
CA THR A 7 -0.87 10.10 -16.53
C THR A 7 -0.29 8.69 -16.57
N ARG A 8 0.53 8.41 -17.58
CA ARG A 8 1.05 7.06 -17.86
C ARG A 8 2.57 7.02 -17.79
N PHE A 9 3.08 5.96 -17.17
CA PHE A 9 4.51 5.72 -16.99
C PHE A 9 4.88 4.32 -17.49
N PRO A 10 6.11 4.11 -17.96
CA PRO A 10 6.55 2.82 -18.52
C PRO A 10 7.19 1.88 -17.48
N LEU A 11 7.65 2.40 -16.34
CA LEU A 11 8.40 1.65 -15.32
C LEU A 11 7.93 1.97 -13.90
N ILE A 12 8.14 1.03 -12.98
CA ILE A 12 7.90 1.21 -11.55
C ILE A 12 9.10 1.91 -10.91
N GLY A 13 8.87 3.03 -10.23
CA GLY A 13 9.94 3.81 -9.61
C GLY A 13 9.55 5.28 -9.37
N ASN A 14 10.50 6.13 -9.01
CA ASN A 14 10.24 7.55 -8.79
C ASN A 14 10.61 8.39 -10.02
N ILE A 15 10.06 9.61 -10.09
CA ILE A 15 10.32 10.55 -11.18
C ILE A 15 11.53 11.42 -10.80
N TYR A 16 12.54 11.43 -11.68
CA TYR A 16 13.76 12.22 -11.53
C TYR A 16 13.90 13.20 -12.68
N ARG A 17 14.62 14.29 -12.46
CA ARG A 17 15.11 15.12 -13.57
C ARG A 17 16.27 14.41 -14.23
N SER A 18 16.26 14.35 -15.56
CA SER A 18 17.26 13.59 -16.31
C SER A 18 18.69 14.09 -16.10
N HIS A 19 18.88 15.39 -15.84
CA HIS A 19 20.22 15.94 -15.60
C HIS A 19 20.81 15.58 -14.23
N ASP A 20 19.97 15.30 -13.22
CA ASP A 20 20.44 14.96 -11.87
C ASP A 20 21.09 13.56 -11.83
N LEU A 21 20.73 12.69 -12.79
CA LEU A 21 21.19 11.30 -12.86
C LEU A 21 22.50 11.12 -13.66
N HIS A 22 22.97 12.12 -14.42
CA HIS A 22 24.23 12.02 -15.17
C HIS A 22 25.48 11.89 -14.28
N HIS A 23 25.35 12.12 -12.97
CA HIS A 23 26.41 11.84 -11.99
C HIS A 23 26.31 10.44 -11.34
N SER A 24 25.27 9.66 -11.65
CA SER A 24 25.05 8.32 -11.09
C SER A 24 25.42 7.24 -12.10
N THR A 25 26.55 6.56 -11.86
CA THR A 25 27.19 5.54 -12.72
C THR A 25 26.42 4.21 -12.85
N SER A 26 25.10 4.18 -12.66
CA SER A 26 24.31 2.93 -12.72
C SER A 26 23.89 2.58 -14.15
N GLN A 27 24.39 1.44 -14.65
CA GLN A 27 24.08 0.83 -15.96
C GLN A 27 22.66 0.21 -16.03
N THR A 28 21.64 0.87 -15.47
CA THR A 28 20.25 0.42 -15.55
C THR A 28 19.51 1.19 -16.64
N PRO A 29 18.72 0.54 -17.51
CA PRO A 29 17.98 1.22 -18.56
C PRO A 29 16.85 2.02 -17.94
N SER A 30 17.04 3.33 -17.84
CA SER A 30 16.03 4.27 -17.42
C SER A 30 15.22 4.76 -18.63
N SER A 31 13.93 5.01 -18.45
CA SER A 31 13.03 5.39 -19.56
C SER A 31 12.62 6.85 -19.47
N THR A 32 12.78 7.59 -20.57
CA THR A 32 12.24 8.94 -20.73
C THR A 32 10.72 8.94 -20.85
N LEU A 33 10.07 9.99 -20.33
CA LEU A 33 8.62 10.12 -20.45
C LEU A 33 8.22 10.51 -21.88
N PRO A 34 7.08 10.00 -22.41
CA PRO A 34 6.58 10.40 -23.72
C PRO A 34 6.35 11.92 -23.76
N GLY A 35 7.08 12.63 -24.63
CA GLY A 35 6.91 14.07 -24.85
C GLY A 35 7.66 14.98 -23.88
N ASN A 36 8.43 14.46 -22.91
CA ASN A 36 9.26 15.28 -22.05
C ASN A 36 10.61 14.60 -21.72
N THR A 37 11.68 15.12 -22.31
CA THR A 37 13.05 14.61 -22.10
C THR A 37 13.69 15.11 -20.81
N SER A 38 13.03 15.98 -20.04
CA SER A 38 13.59 16.51 -18.80
C SER A 38 13.35 15.61 -17.59
N PHE A 39 12.45 14.63 -17.70
CA PHE A 39 12.12 13.71 -16.63
C PHE A 39 12.17 12.25 -17.08
N MET A 40 12.53 11.38 -16.14
CA MET A 40 12.63 9.94 -16.33
C MET A 40 12.21 9.18 -15.07
N VAL A 41 11.82 7.93 -15.24
CA VAL A 41 11.59 7.02 -14.10
C VAL A 41 12.85 6.23 -13.81
N ASP A 42 13.26 6.22 -12.55
CA ASP A 42 14.43 5.47 -12.06
C ASP A 42 14.12 4.80 -10.72
N LYS A 43 15.14 4.44 -9.93
CA LYS A 43 15.06 3.76 -8.64
C LYS A 43 13.88 4.26 -7.78
N ILE A 44 13.21 3.32 -7.14
CA ILE A 44 12.18 3.65 -6.17
C ILE A 44 12.82 4.23 -4.90
N VAL A 45 12.23 5.30 -4.40
CA VAL A 45 12.49 5.92 -3.11
C VAL A 45 11.15 5.95 -2.39
N SER A 46 11.00 5.03 -1.45
CA SER A 46 9.81 4.88 -0.62
C SER A 46 10.22 4.32 0.74
N MET A 47 9.40 4.58 1.77
CA MET A 47 9.69 4.17 3.16
C MET A 47 10.10 2.69 3.28
N PRO A 48 9.45 1.72 2.60
CA PRO A 48 9.87 0.32 2.65
C PRO A 48 11.30 0.05 2.18
N PHE A 49 11.93 0.95 1.42
CA PHE A 49 13.24 0.77 0.81
C PHE A 49 14.39 1.53 1.48
N PHE A 50 14.11 2.52 2.34
CA PHE A 50 15.17 3.29 3.00
C PHE A 50 15.01 3.41 4.52
N TRP A 51 13.86 3.05 5.09
CA TRP A 51 13.65 3.13 6.54
C TRP A 51 14.63 2.24 7.32
N GLY A 52 15.11 2.74 8.46
CA GLY A 52 16.11 2.05 9.29
C GLY A 52 17.40 1.73 8.51
N GLU A 53 17.85 0.49 8.63
CA GLU A 53 19.10 0.02 7.99
C GLU A 53 18.89 -0.42 6.53
N ARG A 54 17.66 -0.32 6.00
CA ARG A 54 17.33 -0.76 4.64
C ARG A 54 18.06 0.03 3.56
N LEU A 55 18.45 1.28 3.83
CA LEU A 55 19.26 2.08 2.91
C LEU A 55 20.63 1.42 2.61
N LYS A 56 21.21 0.70 3.58
CA LYS A 56 22.53 0.05 3.45
C LYS A 56 22.45 -1.31 2.77
N GLN A 57 21.26 -1.87 2.59
CA GLN A 57 21.08 -3.18 1.99
C GLN A 57 21.32 -3.17 0.48
N ASN A 58 22.02 -4.22 0.01
CA ASN A 58 22.26 -4.46 -1.40
C ASN A 58 21.08 -5.20 -2.05
N VAL A 59 19.93 -4.52 -2.14
CA VAL A 59 18.73 -4.99 -2.85
C VAL A 59 18.45 -4.05 -4.03
N SER A 60 18.01 -4.62 -5.16
CA SER A 60 17.62 -3.82 -6.33
C SER A 60 16.47 -2.89 -5.99
N ARG A 61 16.64 -1.61 -6.33
CA ARG A 61 15.63 -0.55 -6.15
C ARG A 61 14.95 -0.18 -7.47
N GLY A 62 15.16 -0.97 -8.52
CA GLY A 62 14.62 -0.68 -9.85
C GLY A 62 15.48 0.31 -10.66
N PRO A 63 14.89 0.97 -11.67
CA PRO A 63 13.47 0.94 -12.01
C PRO A 63 13.00 -0.48 -12.36
N PHE A 64 11.80 -0.86 -11.94
CA PHE A 64 11.28 -2.21 -12.18
C PHE A 64 10.37 -2.25 -13.41
N HIS A 65 10.49 -3.33 -14.18
CA HIS A 65 9.70 -3.55 -15.40
C HIS A 65 8.43 -4.36 -15.12
N SER A 66 8.28 -4.91 -13.91
CA SER A 66 7.11 -5.68 -13.53
C SER A 66 6.93 -5.69 -12.02
N SER A 67 5.68 -5.92 -11.61
CA SER A 67 5.24 -6.17 -10.25
C SER A 67 5.99 -7.33 -9.63
N VAL A 68 6.34 -8.37 -10.41
CA VAL A 68 7.14 -9.50 -9.95
C VAL A 68 8.53 -9.05 -9.50
N GLN A 69 9.22 -8.23 -10.30
CA GLN A 69 10.54 -7.70 -9.92
C GLN A 69 10.44 -6.82 -8.67
N TRP A 70 9.44 -5.94 -8.62
CA TRP A 70 9.22 -5.05 -7.49
C TRP A 70 8.90 -5.82 -6.18
N MET A 71 7.97 -6.78 -6.22
CA MET A 71 7.61 -7.61 -5.07
C MET A 71 8.77 -8.50 -4.60
N LYS A 72 9.58 -9.04 -5.51
CA LYS A 72 10.79 -9.80 -5.15
C LYS A 72 11.79 -8.93 -4.38
N SER A 73 12.02 -7.70 -4.80
CA SER A 73 12.88 -6.78 -4.05
C SER A 73 12.34 -6.50 -2.65
N ARG A 74 11.02 -6.27 -2.50
CA ARG A 74 10.41 -6.05 -1.18
C ARG A 74 10.53 -7.27 -0.26
N LEU A 75 10.28 -8.48 -0.77
CA LEU A 75 10.47 -9.72 0.00
C LEU A 75 11.94 -9.92 0.40
N ALA A 76 12.88 -9.60 -0.49
CA ALA A 76 14.31 -9.70 -0.18
C ALA A 76 14.71 -8.76 0.95
N MET A 77 14.19 -7.51 0.96
CA MET A 77 14.43 -6.58 2.06
C MET A 77 13.87 -7.09 3.39
N ALA A 78 12.60 -7.49 3.40
CA ALA A 78 11.97 -8.04 4.60
C ALA A 78 12.71 -9.30 5.11
N MET A 79 13.17 -10.17 4.20
CA MET A 79 13.96 -11.35 4.56
C MET A 79 15.30 -10.98 5.18
N ASN A 80 15.99 -9.97 4.64
CA ASN A 80 17.25 -9.49 5.18
C ASN A 80 17.06 -8.92 6.59
N ASP A 81 15.97 -8.20 6.84
CA ASP A 81 15.66 -7.66 8.17
C ASP A 81 15.50 -8.79 9.20
N CYS A 82 14.68 -9.79 8.89
CA CYS A 82 14.53 -10.97 9.76
C CYS A 82 15.88 -11.65 9.99
N GLN A 83 16.68 -11.86 8.94
CA GLN A 83 17.99 -12.49 9.07
C GLN A 83 18.99 -11.67 9.90
N ASN A 84 18.89 -10.35 9.89
CA ASN A 84 19.74 -9.49 10.70
C ASN A 84 19.33 -9.57 12.17
N ILE A 85 18.03 -9.51 12.47
CA ILE A 85 17.49 -9.70 13.83
C ILE A 85 17.98 -11.05 14.39
N LEU A 86 17.75 -12.14 13.65
CA LEU A 86 18.14 -13.50 14.06
C LEU A 86 19.65 -13.72 14.23
N LYS A 87 20.51 -12.80 13.78
CA LYS A 87 21.97 -12.87 13.95
C LYS A 87 22.49 -12.04 15.10
N ILE A 88 21.80 -10.95 15.44
CA ILE A 88 22.31 -9.89 16.31
C ILE A 88 21.58 -9.89 17.65
N GLN A 89 20.31 -10.28 17.67
CA GLN A 89 19.47 -10.22 18.86
C GLN A 89 19.52 -11.52 19.63
N ASP A 90 19.66 -11.38 20.95
CA ASP A 90 19.59 -12.47 21.93
C ASP A 90 18.25 -12.49 22.68
N ASP A 91 17.39 -11.49 22.44
CA ASP A 91 16.05 -11.42 23.04
C ASP A 91 15.13 -12.47 22.41
N GLU A 92 14.55 -13.34 23.24
CA GLU A 92 13.77 -14.49 22.80
C GLU A 92 12.50 -14.06 22.04
N ASP A 93 11.85 -12.98 22.47
CA ASP A 93 10.63 -12.47 21.85
C ASP A 93 10.94 -11.88 20.46
N GLU A 94 12.00 -11.06 20.34
CA GLU A 94 12.43 -10.52 19.04
C GLU A 94 12.85 -11.64 18.05
N VAL A 95 13.51 -12.68 18.55
CA VAL A 95 13.90 -13.85 17.75
C VAL A 95 12.65 -14.61 17.27
N GLU A 96 11.69 -14.90 18.17
CA GLU A 96 10.45 -15.59 17.81
C GLU A 96 9.65 -14.81 16.74
N GLU A 97 9.52 -13.48 16.91
CA GLU A 97 8.84 -12.61 15.94
C GLU A 97 9.53 -12.62 14.57
N ALA A 98 10.86 -12.57 14.55
CA ALA A 98 11.63 -12.63 13.31
C ALA A 98 11.53 -14.01 12.62
N GLU A 99 11.49 -15.11 13.37
CA GLU A 99 11.27 -16.45 12.83
C GLU A 99 9.86 -16.59 12.22
N ALA A 100 8.84 -16.08 12.92
CA ALA A 100 7.47 -16.07 12.44
C ALA A 100 7.35 -15.25 11.14
N THR A 101 7.92 -14.05 11.11
CA THR A 101 7.94 -13.18 9.93
C THR A 101 8.67 -13.84 8.76
N LYS A 102 9.85 -14.42 9.01
CA LYS A 102 10.61 -15.18 8.00
C LYS A 102 9.79 -16.33 7.41
N SER A 103 9.05 -17.07 8.23
CA SER A 103 8.15 -18.14 7.78
C SER A 103 7.05 -17.61 6.86
N LEU A 104 6.44 -16.46 7.20
CA LEU A 104 5.46 -15.80 6.34
C LEU A 104 6.06 -15.38 5.00
N ILE A 105 7.25 -14.77 4.98
CA ILE A 105 7.95 -14.34 3.76
C ILE A 105 8.23 -15.53 2.83
N LEU A 106 8.64 -16.68 3.38
CA LEU A 106 8.85 -17.90 2.59
C LEU A 106 7.55 -18.43 1.98
N ARG A 107 6.43 -18.37 2.72
CA ARG A 107 5.10 -18.72 2.21
C ARG A 107 4.64 -17.76 1.11
N LEU A 108 4.76 -16.45 1.34
CA LEU A 108 4.44 -15.42 0.35
C LEU A 108 5.27 -15.58 -0.93
N SER A 109 6.55 -15.90 -0.80
CA SER A 109 7.43 -16.16 -1.96
C SER A 109 6.92 -17.32 -2.82
N ARG A 110 6.40 -18.39 -2.19
CA ARG A 110 5.78 -19.53 -2.91
C ARG A 110 4.41 -19.17 -3.51
N TYR A 111 3.66 -18.28 -2.87
CA TYR A 111 2.35 -17.83 -3.35
C TYR A 111 2.43 -16.82 -4.50
N MET A 112 3.50 -16.03 -4.56
CA MET A 112 3.69 -14.94 -5.54
C MET A 112 3.40 -15.34 -7.00
N PRO A 113 3.87 -16.49 -7.55
CA PRO A 113 3.58 -16.84 -8.94
C PRO A 113 2.09 -17.04 -9.25
N LYS A 114 1.26 -17.35 -8.23
CA LYS A 114 -0.21 -17.45 -8.39
C LYS A 114 -0.88 -16.07 -8.43
N VAL A 115 -0.28 -15.06 -7.80
CA VAL A 115 -0.80 -13.68 -7.73
C VAL A 115 -0.28 -12.83 -8.89
N PHE A 116 0.97 -13.05 -9.27
CA PHE A 116 1.66 -12.38 -10.36
C PHE A 116 2.21 -13.44 -11.34
N PRO A 117 1.37 -13.96 -12.25
CA PRO A 117 1.76 -15.00 -13.19
C PRO A 117 2.95 -14.55 -14.07
N PRO A 118 3.97 -15.42 -14.26
CA PRO A 118 5.10 -15.11 -15.13
C PRO A 118 4.65 -14.77 -16.56
N GLY A 119 5.30 -13.79 -17.19
CA GLY A 119 4.96 -13.36 -18.54
C GLY A 119 3.71 -12.48 -18.66
N SER A 120 3.05 -12.14 -17.55
CA SER A 120 2.04 -11.09 -17.56
C SER A 120 2.70 -9.76 -17.90
N GLU A 121 2.23 -9.09 -18.96
CA GLU A 121 2.66 -7.73 -19.27
C GLU A 121 2.26 -6.81 -18.13
N GLU A 122 3.18 -5.91 -17.73
CA GLU A 122 2.83 -4.87 -16.78
C GLU A 122 1.92 -3.88 -17.49
N GLY A 123 0.73 -3.69 -16.93
CA GLY A 123 -0.23 -2.73 -17.47
C GLY A 123 0.31 -1.29 -17.39
N PRO A 124 -0.47 -0.33 -17.90
CA PRO A 124 -0.16 1.09 -17.70
C PRO A 124 0.16 1.43 -16.23
N LEU A 125 1.14 2.29 -15.98
CA LEU A 125 1.45 2.74 -14.62
C LEU A 125 0.94 4.16 -14.39
N ALA A 126 0.65 4.49 -13.13
CA ALA A 126 0.15 5.81 -12.74
C ALA A 126 0.90 6.32 -11.49
N ILE A 127 0.81 7.63 -11.26
CA ILE A 127 1.34 8.23 -10.02
C ILE A 127 0.51 7.71 -8.84
N HIS A 128 1.21 7.18 -7.84
CA HIS A 128 0.65 6.75 -6.57
C HIS A 128 1.18 7.63 -5.45
N HIS A 129 0.26 8.21 -4.69
CA HIS A 129 0.58 8.92 -3.47
C HIS A 129 0.33 7.96 -2.31
N ASP A 130 1.40 7.58 -1.62
CA ASP A 130 1.35 6.56 -0.58
C ASP A 130 0.54 7.03 0.65
N ASP A 131 0.56 8.34 0.97
CA ASP A 131 -0.12 8.88 2.15
C ASP A 131 -1.19 9.95 1.85
N ILE A 132 -2.31 9.54 1.23
CA ILE A 132 -3.51 10.41 1.15
C ILE A 132 -4.34 10.24 2.43
N SER A 133 -3.83 10.80 3.53
CA SER A 133 -4.47 10.89 4.85
C SER A 133 -5.28 12.18 5.02
N GLU A 134 -6.01 12.33 6.13
CA GLU A 134 -6.82 13.53 6.40
C GLU A 134 -5.93 14.78 6.59
N GLU A 135 -4.74 14.57 7.12
CA GLU A 135 -3.69 15.54 7.40
C GLU A 135 -3.08 16.11 6.11
N ASN A 136 -3.05 15.31 5.05
CA ASN A 136 -2.47 15.68 3.75
C ASN A 136 -3.49 16.28 2.76
N ILE A 137 -4.73 16.55 3.21
CA ILE A 137 -5.80 17.16 2.40
C ILE A 137 -6.18 18.53 2.95
N ILE A 138 -5.93 19.59 2.18
CA ILE A 138 -6.30 20.95 2.57
C ILE A 138 -7.69 21.31 2.02
N VAL A 139 -8.63 21.60 2.92
CA VAL A 139 -10.01 21.98 2.58
C VAL A 139 -10.28 23.45 2.87
N CYS A 140 -10.91 24.15 1.91
CA CYS A 140 -11.39 25.51 2.13
C CYS A 140 -12.58 25.50 3.10
N THR A 141 -12.42 26.13 4.27
CA THR A 141 -13.46 26.16 5.33
C THR A 141 -14.74 26.89 4.92
N ILE A 142 -14.68 27.80 3.94
CA ILE A 142 -15.85 28.55 3.46
C ILE A 142 -16.71 27.71 2.51
N HIS A 143 -16.09 26.92 1.63
CA HIS A 143 -16.80 26.24 0.53
C HIS A 143 -16.77 24.71 0.63
N GLY A 144 -16.02 24.13 1.58
CA GLY A 144 -15.84 22.68 1.73
C GLY A 144 -15.11 22.00 0.57
N ARG A 145 -14.37 22.76 -0.27
CA ARG A 145 -13.66 22.21 -1.43
C ARG A 145 -12.21 21.89 -1.09
N ILE A 146 -11.71 20.76 -1.59
CA ILE A 146 -10.27 20.44 -1.56
C ILE A 146 -9.52 21.46 -2.41
N THR A 147 -8.49 22.07 -1.83
CA THR A 147 -7.68 23.13 -2.44
C THR A 147 -6.28 22.66 -2.77
N ALA A 148 -5.71 21.76 -1.95
CA ALA A 148 -4.40 21.19 -2.17
C ALA A 148 -4.32 19.78 -1.58
N LEU A 149 -3.47 18.97 -2.19
CA LEU A 149 -2.88 17.79 -1.60
C LEU A 149 -1.42 18.12 -1.35
N ILE A 150 -0.91 17.81 -0.17
CA ILE A 150 0.48 18.05 0.20
C ILE A 150 1.23 16.71 0.35
N ASP A 151 2.49 16.78 0.75
CA ASP A 151 3.31 15.60 1.05
C ASP A 151 3.64 14.70 -0.16
N TRP A 152 4.01 15.33 -1.27
CA TRP A 152 4.38 14.64 -2.52
C TRP A 152 5.79 14.04 -2.52
N GLU A 153 6.46 13.99 -1.37
CA GLU A 153 7.77 13.35 -1.28
C GLU A 153 7.64 11.83 -1.48
N CYS A 154 8.69 11.20 -2.02
CA CYS A 154 8.73 9.75 -2.25
C CYS A 154 7.61 9.16 -3.16
N VAL A 155 6.80 10.01 -3.80
CA VAL A 155 5.71 9.59 -4.70
C VAL A 155 6.25 8.79 -5.89
N SER A 156 5.65 7.61 -6.10
CA SER A 156 6.12 6.61 -7.05
C SER A 156 5.14 6.42 -8.22
N CYS A 157 5.69 6.04 -9.37
CA CYS A 157 4.94 5.49 -10.50
C CYS A 157 4.73 3.99 -10.24
N LEU A 158 3.49 3.57 -10.04
CA LEU A 158 3.16 2.19 -9.66
C LEU A 158 2.11 1.57 -10.59
N PRO A 159 1.99 0.24 -10.64
CA PRO A 159 0.95 -0.45 -11.40
C PRO A 159 -0.46 -0.04 -11.01
N LEU A 160 -1.41 -0.10 -11.96
CA LEU A 160 -2.80 0.27 -11.68
C LEU A 160 -3.41 -0.53 -10.52
N TRP A 161 -3.03 -1.80 -10.34
CA TRP A 161 -3.56 -2.60 -9.24
C TRP A 161 -3.20 -2.04 -7.85
N LYS A 162 -2.09 -1.30 -7.71
CA LYS A 162 -1.73 -0.60 -6.47
C LYS A 162 -2.37 0.78 -6.40
N THR A 163 -2.46 1.49 -7.52
CA THR A 163 -3.03 2.86 -7.55
C THR A 163 -4.55 2.90 -7.50
N CYS A 164 -5.21 1.83 -7.94
CA CYS A 164 -6.67 1.67 -7.91
C CYS A 164 -7.14 1.06 -6.61
N GLN A 165 -6.75 1.68 -5.49
CA GLN A 165 -7.11 1.26 -4.14
C GLN A 165 -7.70 2.44 -3.37
N PHE A 166 -8.43 2.15 -2.29
CA PHE A 166 -8.91 3.22 -1.43
C PHE A 166 -7.73 4.05 -0.90
N PRO A 167 -7.87 5.39 -0.85
CA PRO A 167 -6.91 6.26 -0.18
C PRO A 167 -6.96 6.00 1.32
N VAL A 168 -5.87 6.30 2.02
CA VAL A 168 -5.69 5.98 3.45
C VAL A 168 -6.80 6.59 4.31
N TYR A 169 -7.27 7.80 4.02
CA TYR A 169 -8.38 8.41 4.77
C TYR A 169 -9.70 7.62 4.70
N LEU A 170 -9.88 6.73 3.72
CA LEU A 170 -11.05 5.84 3.61
C LEU A 170 -10.84 4.45 4.22
N TRP A 171 -9.64 4.16 4.76
CA TRP A 171 -9.37 2.90 5.44
C TRP A 171 -10.01 2.90 6.84
N GLY A 172 -10.38 1.70 7.29
CA GLY A 172 -11.05 1.47 8.58
C GLY A 172 -12.30 0.62 8.43
N ARG A 173 -12.74 0.00 9.55
CA ARG A 173 -13.79 -1.01 9.62
C ARG A 173 -15.10 -0.56 8.98
N ASP A 174 -15.83 -1.54 8.43
CA ASP A 174 -17.19 -1.33 7.97
C ASP A 174 -18.12 -1.23 9.17
N ARG A 175 -18.86 -0.13 9.24
CA ARG A 175 -19.96 0.03 10.19
C ARG A 175 -21.20 0.51 9.44
N LEU A 176 -22.16 -0.40 9.28
CA LEU A 176 -23.37 -0.15 8.52
C LEU A 176 -24.42 0.63 9.31
N GLU A 177 -24.43 0.45 10.63
CA GLU A 177 -25.38 1.08 11.54
C GLU A 177 -24.76 2.29 12.23
N GLN A 178 -25.50 3.40 12.24
CA GLN A 178 -25.04 4.60 12.92
C GLN A 178 -24.96 4.33 14.43
N PRO A 179 -23.82 4.59 15.10
CA PRO A 179 -23.74 4.43 16.54
C PRO A 179 -24.70 5.40 17.23
N GLN A 180 -25.47 4.89 18.18
CA GLN A 180 -26.38 5.68 19.02
C GLN A 180 -25.64 6.12 20.26
N GLN A 181 -25.46 7.44 20.45
CA GLN A 181 -24.65 8.00 21.51
C GLN A 181 -25.12 7.57 22.91
N GLU A 182 -26.42 7.31 23.06
CA GLU A 182 -27.07 6.89 24.31
C GLU A 182 -26.61 5.52 24.80
N LEU A 183 -26.07 4.67 23.91
CA LEU A 183 -25.58 3.34 24.24
C LEU A 183 -24.13 3.33 24.71
N TYR A 184 -23.46 4.48 24.68
CA TYR A 184 -22.05 4.60 25.06
C TYR A 184 -21.92 5.28 26.42
N ALA A 185 -20.90 4.86 27.16
CA ALA A 185 -20.52 5.55 28.38
C ALA A 185 -20.13 7.00 28.05
N LYS A 186 -20.52 7.92 28.93
CA LYS A 186 -20.08 9.32 28.86
C LYS A 186 -18.78 9.49 29.64
N THR A 187 -17.96 10.43 29.20
CA THR A 187 -16.81 10.89 29.99
C THR A 187 -17.29 11.62 31.26
N GLU A 188 -16.36 11.92 32.16
CA GLU A 188 -16.64 12.71 33.38
C GLU A 188 -17.26 14.08 33.06
N ASP A 189 -16.91 14.66 31.90
CA ASP A 189 -17.44 15.92 31.40
C ASP A 189 -18.79 15.80 30.67
N GLY A 190 -19.37 14.60 30.61
CA GLY A 190 -20.63 14.33 29.92
C GLY A 190 -20.53 14.29 28.39
N THR A 191 -19.31 14.33 27.82
CA THR A 191 -19.07 14.19 26.38
C THR A 191 -19.09 12.72 25.95
N ALA A 192 -19.26 12.49 24.65
CA ALA A 192 -19.18 11.13 24.12
C ALA A 192 -17.78 10.56 24.32
N ASN A 193 -17.70 9.28 24.73
CA ASN A 193 -16.40 8.63 24.88
C ASN A 193 -15.69 8.43 23.54
N GLU A 194 -14.40 8.12 23.62
CA GLU A 194 -13.54 7.91 22.46
C GLU A 194 -14.06 6.80 21.54
N ILE A 195 -14.62 5.72 22.12
CA ILE A 195 -15.20 4.59 21.38
C ILE A 195 -16.37 5.04 20.51
N PHE A 196 -17.27 5.89 21.02
CA PHE A 196 -18.36 6.44 20.20
C PHE A 196 -17.81 7.24 19.02
N THR A 197 -16.79 8.07 19.27
CA THR A 197 -16.17 8.91 18.24
C THR A 197 -15.51 8.06 17.15
N GLU A 198 -14.79 7.01 17.54
CA GLU A 198 -14.19 6.03 16.61
C GLU A 198 -15.27 5.34 15.78
N HIS A 199 -16.31 4.80 16.42
CA HIS A 199 -17.41 4.14 15.74
C HIS A 199 -18.16 5.09 14.79
N LEU A 200 -18.31 6.36 15.17
CA LEU A 200 -18.94 7.36 14.31
C LEU A 200 -18.10 7.58 13.04
N LYS A 201 -16.77 7.69 13.19
CA LYS A 201 -15.85 7.79 12.05
C LYS A 201 -15.90 6.55 11.15
N GLU A 202 -15.95 5.34 11.70
CA GLU A 202 -16.11 4.09 10.92
C GLU A 202 -17.40 4.11 10.08
N PHE A 203 -18.52 4.54 10.67
CA PHE A 203 -19.80 4.68 9.98
C PHE A 203 -19.73 5.70 8.85
N GLU A 204 -19.14 6.87 9.11
CA GLU A 204 -18.96 7.93 8.12
C GLU A 204 -18.07 7.47 6.96
N LYS A 205 -16.93 6.83 7.25
CA LYS A 205 -16.03 6.26 6.23
C LYS A 205 -16.72 5.18 5.41
N THR A 206 -17.57 4.35 6.02
CA THR A 206 -18.37 3.34 5.32
C THR A 206 -19.31 3.98 4.31
N ARG A 207 -19.99 5.07 4.68
CA ARG A 207 -20.83 5.83 3.76
C ARG A 207 -20.00 6.52 2.68
N LEU A 208 -18.85 7.08 3.04
CA LEU A 208 -17.98 7.80 2.12
C LEU A 208 -17.35 6.87 1.08
N ARG A 209 -16.99 5.62 1.44
CA ARG A 209 -16.56 4.60 0.47
C ARG A 209 -17.62 4.29 -0.58
N LYS A 210 -18.89 4.18 -0.20
CA LYS A 210 -20.00 3.98 -1.15
C LYS A 210 -20.10 5.16 -2.14
N LEU A 211 -20.03 6.39 -1.63
CA LEU A 211 -20.05 7.59 -2.48
C LEU A 211 -18.81 7.67 -3.39
N PHE A 212 -17.64 7.33 -2.85
CA PHE A 212 -16.38 7.30 -3.59
C PHE A 212 -16.45 6.34 -4.77
N LEU A 213 -16.86 5.09 -4.53
CA LEU A 213 -17.02 4.09 -5.59
C LEU A 213 -18.04 4.54 -6.64
N ALA A 214 -19.19 5.07 -6.21
CA ALA A 214 -20.19 5.60 -7.13
C ALA A 214 -19.65 6.74 -7.99
N ARG A 215 -18.85 7.65 -7.41
CA ARG A 215 -18.22 8.75 -8.15
C ARG A 215 -17.16 8.24 -9.12
N MET A 216 -16.30 7.33 -8.68
CA MET A 216 -15.27 6.72 -9.53
C MET A 216 -15.89 5.95 -10.69
N ALA A 217 -16.96 5.19 -10.47
CA ALA A 217 -17.70 4.51 -11.54
C ALA A 217 -18.23 5.46 -12.61
N GLN A 218 -18.64 6.69 -12.23
CA GLN A 218 -19.09 7.70 -13.18
C GLN A 218 -17.92 8.40 -13.90
N THR A 219 -16.83 8.71 -13.20
CA THR A 219 -15.75 9.56 -13.73
C THR A 219 -14.63 8.79 -14.39
N GLU A 220 -14.37 7.56 -13.94
CA GLU A 220 -13.27 6.71 -14.38
C GLU A 220 -13.62 5.23 -14.19
N PRO A 221 -14.48 4.65 -15.06
CA PRO A 221 -14.94 3.26 -14.94
C PRO A 221 -13.80 2.23 -14.93
N GLN A 222 -12.69 2.52 -15.63
CA GLN A 222 -11.53 1.63 -15.66
C GLN A 222 -10.92 1.44 -14.26
N TRP A 223 -10.95 2.47 -13.42
CA TRP A 223 -10.47 2.38 -12.04
C TRP A 223 -11.25 1.31 -11.25
N ILE A 224 -12.58 1.26 -11.42
CA ILE A 224 -13.44 0.28 -10.74
C ILE A 224 -13.12 -1.14 -11.22
N GLN A 225 -12.97 -1.33 -12.54
CA GLN A 225 -12.60 -2.63 -13.11
C GLN A 225 -11.27 -3.13 -12.54
N VAL A 226 -10.27 -2.25 -12.42
CA VAL A 226 -8.98 -2.62 -11.82
C VAL A 226 -9.12 -2.90 -10.33
N PHE A 227 -9.85 -2.07 -9.58
CA PHE A 227 -10.10 -2.26 -8.16
C PHE A 227 -10.73 -3.64 -7.86
N GLU A 228 -11.78 -4.00 -8.60
CA GLU A 228 -12.48 -5.28 -8.44
C GLU A 228 -11.64 -6.49 -8.88
N SER A 229 -10.84 -6.37 -9.93
CA SER A 229 -10.03 -7.48 -10.46
C SER A 229 -8.70 -7.70 -9.73
N SER A 230 -8.30 -6.79 -8.84
CA SER A 230 -6.95 -6.76 -8.26
C SER A 230 -6.85 -7.20 -6.80
N SER A 231 -7.92 -7.69 -6.17
CA SER A 231 -7.97 -7.98 -4.72
C SER A 231 -6.80 -8.85 -4.25
N ARG A 232 -6.42 -9.90 -4.99
CA ARG A 232 -5.31 -10.78 -4.61
C ARG A 232 -3.95 -10.07 -4.60
N LYS A 233 -3.71 -9.17 -5.55
CA LYS A 233 -2.49 -8.36 -5.63
C LYS A 233 -2.45 -7.34 -4.50
N ALA A 234 -3.59 -6.72 -4.24
CA ALA A 234 -3.79 -5.76 -3.17
C ALA A 234 -3.60 -6.38 -1.78
N ASP A 235 -4.09 -7.60 -1.55
CA ASP A 235 -3.88 -8.33 -0.30
C ASP A 235 -2.44 -8.81 -0.16
N PHE A 236 -1.81 -9.28 -1.24
CA PHE A 236 -0.40 -9.66 -1.20
C PHE A 236 0.49 -8.46 -0.81
N ASP A 237 0.22 -7.30 -1.40
CA ASP A 237 0.90 -6.06 -1.06
C ASP A 237 0.68 -5.65 0.40
N LEU A 238 -0.56 -5.76 0.90
CA LEU A 238 -0.91 -5.49 2.29
C LEU A 238 -0.19 -6.45 3.27
N THR A 239 -0.05 -7.74 2.91
CA THR A 239 0.74 -8.67 3.74
C THR A 239 2.20 -8.28 3.84
N LEU A 240 2.78 -7.73 2.77
CA LEU A 240 4.17 -7.26 2.75
C LEU A 240 4.36 -5.93 3.46
N GLU A 241 3.32 -5.11 3.55
CA GLU A 241 3.33 -3.85 4.26
C GLU A 241 3.27 -4.06 5.79
N HIS A 242 2.67 -5.16 6.24
CA HIS A 242 2.46 -5.46 7.66
C HIS A 242 3.06 -6.80 8.11
N CYS A 243 4.04 -7.36 7.37
CA CYS A 243 4.59 -8.67 7.71
C CYS A 243 5.37 -8.66 9.04
N ASP A 244 5.91 -7.49 9.41
CA ASP A 244 6.64 -7.21 10.66
C ASP A 244 5.73 -6.62 11.76
N SER A 245 4.42 -6.49 11.50
CA SER A 245 3.46 -6.02 12.50
C SER A 245 2.94 -7.19 13.33
N SER A 246 3.32 -7.25 14.61
CA SER A 246 2.85 -8.25 15.57
C SER A 246 1.32 -8.28 15.68
N LEU A 247 0.65 -7.13 15.54
CA LEU A 247 -0.81 -6.99 15.51
C LEU A 247 -1.44 -7.72 14.31
N MET A 248 -0.82 -7.61 13.12
CA MET A 248 -1.35 -8.18 11.88
C MET A 248 -0.90 -9.61 11.63
N LEU A 249 0.17 -10.05 12.30
CA LEU A 249 0.80 -11.36 12.12
C LEU A 249 -0.20 -12.52 12.21
N LYS A 250 -1.08 -12.50 13.22
CA LYS A 250 -2.12 -13.53 13.43
C LYS A 250 -3.11 -13.58 12.28
N THR A 251 -3.57 -12.42 11.81
CA THR A 251 -4.53 -12.30 10.70
C THR A 251 -3.91 -12.74 9.38
N ILE A 252 -2.67 -12.31 9.09
CA ILE A 252 -1.92 -12.71 7.90
C ILE A 252 -1.66 -14.23 7.90
N LYS A 253 -1.26 -14.80 9.04
CA LYS A 253 -1.06 -16.24 9.18
C LYS A 253 -2.34 -17.02 8.89
N LYS A 254 -3.46 -16.63 9.51
CA LYS A 254 -4.78 -17.25 9.26
C LYS A 254 -5.18 -17.16 7.78
N TRP A 255 -4.94 -16.02 7.14
CA TRP A 255 -5.22 -15.82 5.72
C TRP A 255 -4.38 -16.75 4.83
N LEU A 256 -3.08 -16.86 5.10
CA LEU A 256 -2.21 -17.81 4.38
C LEU A 256 -2.59 -19.27 4.67
N ASP A 257 -2.98 -19.61 5.89
CA ASP A 257 -3.40 -20.98 6.25
C ASP A 257 -4.65 -21.38 5.44
N ASN A 258 -5.58 -20.45 5.24
CA ASN A 258 -6.74 -20.67 4.38
C ASN A 258 -6.35 -20.88 2.91
N ILE A 259 -5.37 -20.12 2.39
CA ILE A 259 -4.84 -20.29 1.03
C ILE A 259 -4.16 -21.65 0.87
N ASP A 260 -3.30 -22.03 1.81
CA ASP A 260 -2.56 -23.29 1.77
C ASP A 260 -3.49 -24.50 1.88
N ALA A 261 -4.58 -24.37 2.65
CA ALA A 261 -5.64 -25.37 2.75
C ALA A 261 -6.57 -25.41 1.52
N GLY A 262 -6.38 -24.53 0.52
CA GLY A 262 -7.19 -24.49 -0.69
C GLY A 262 -8.63 -24.03 -0.46
N LYS A 263 -8.90 -23.29 0.62
CA LYS A 263 -10.21 -22.71 0.88
C LYS A 263 -10.55 -21.63 -0.15
N GLU A 264 -11.84 -21.28 -0.22
CA GLU A 264 -12.28 -20.15 -1.04
C GLU A 264 -11.56 -18.87 -0.62
N TYR A 265 -11.15 -18.09 -1.61
CA TYR A 265 -10.38 -16.87 -1.38
C TYR A 265 -11.26 -15.82 -0.70
N GLN A 266 -10.82 -15.38 0.48
CA GLN A 266 -11.37 -14.23 1.20
C GLN A 266 -10.33 -13.12 1.23
N SER A 267 -10.77 -11.87 1.05
CA SER A 267 -9.83 -10.76 1.03
C SER A 267 -9.26 -10.51 2.43
N LEU A 268 -7.95 -10.36 2.52
CA LEU A 268 -7.29 -9.99 3.79
C LEU A 268 -7.85 -8.66 4.32
N ARG A 269 -8.14 -7.71 3.42
CA ARG A 269 -8.76 -6.45 3.81
C ARG A 269 -10.08 -6.65 4.54
N GLN A 270 -10.92 -7.59 4.10
CA GLN A 270 -12.17 -7.87 4.79
C GLN A 270 -11.93 -8.48 6.17
N LEU A 271 -10.95 -9.39 6.30
CA LEU A 271 -10.59 -10.02 7.57
C LEU A 271 -9.96 -9.06 8.59
N THR A 272 -9.32 -7.98 8.14
CA THR A 272 -8.80 -6.92 9.01
C THR A 272 -9.87 -5.93 9.46
N LEU A 273 -11.03 -5.94 8.78
CA LEU A 273 -12.16 -5.06 9.06
C LEU A 273 -13.22 -5.72 9.97
N GLU A 274 -13.09 -7.02 10.22
CA GLU A 274 -13.83 -7.81 11.22
C GLU A 274 -13.13 -7.83 12.59
#